data_AF-A0AAV9J184-F1
#
_entry.id   AF-A0AAV9J184-F1
#
_cell.length_a   1.000
_cell.length_b   1.000
_cell.length_c   1.000
_cell.angle_alpha   90.00
_cell.angle_beta   90.00
_cell.angle_gamma   90.00
#
_symmetry.space_group_name_H-M   'P 1'
#
loop_
_entity.id
_entity.type
_entity.pdbx_description
1 polymer ?
#
loop_
_entity_poly.entity_id
_entity_poly.type
_entity_poly.pdbx_seq_one_letter_code
_entity_poly.pdbx_strand_id
1 'polypeptide(L)'
;MRHMVPWAGTVFVGTYSGGVAGFRVADGALVQLERVFGSAAHSASVRCLGAVSEVSAGGRCTYLASGGADEVVHVYDVTQQRHVGALAYHEGSITALAFGQLEDRLYLLSAAAGKSAEVAVWRSGSGASRQPWQMVAVLRGHKGTVDSIAVAPNGALALSVGDDNTLRLWDMRAALDVPGPHRCRLQVRLAEVAAAVRWSPGGDRYLVAARDYVELYQLAGAGATDAVRVPVGSPVASAEFVGEEEGQACRVLVACADGHVVLVTVQGGKHSVERVNLFSEEHRGARRLRGVGCVGEADGRLWAVGATANQLHLVAFPVGEGGGAGGVQSLVTGHRVTCCVVVR
;
A
#
# COMPACT_ATOMS: atom_id res chain seq x y z
N MET A 1 -11.77 16.12 -21.40
CA MET A 1 -12.56 15.44 -20.34
C MET A 1 -11.67 14.38 -19.72
N ARG A 2 -11.19 14.57 -18.48
CA ARG A 2 -10.43 13.54 -17.78
C ARG A 2 -11.41 12.38 -17.50
N HIS A 3 -11.22 11.25 -18.17
CA HIS A 3 -12.05 10.06 -17.95
C HIS A 3 -11.87 9.57 -16.50
N MET A 4 -12.80 9.94 -15.62
CA MET A 4 -12.82 9.52 -14.22
C MET A 4 -12.65 7.99 -14.13
N VAL A 5 -11.74 7.54 -13.28
CA VAL A 5 -11.64 6.13 -12.90
C VAL A 5 -12.80 5.87 -11.92
N PRO A 6 -13.78 4.99 -12.22
CA PRO A 6 -15.01 4.86 -11.44
C PRO A 6 -14.81 4.51 -9.95
N TRP A 7 -13.61 4.05 -9.60
CA TRP A 7 -13.22 3.62 -8.26
C TRP A 7 -12.06 4.42 -7.67
N ALA A 8 -11.46 5.38 -8.39
CA ALA A 8 -10.41 6.21 -7.81
C ALA A 8 -10.95 7.00 -6.59
N GLY A 9 -10.13 7.09 -5.55
CA GLY A 9 -10.52 7.67 -4.27
C GLY A 9 -11.47 6.79 -3.43
N THR A 10 -11.70 5.54 -3.85
CA THR A 10 -12.38 4.53 -3.01
C THR A 10 -11.39 3.96 -2.01
N VAL A 11 -11.78 3.91 -0.75
CA VAL A 11 -11.05 3.30 0.35
C VAL A 11 -11.64 1.93 0.64
N PHE A 12 -10.81 0.89 0.60
CA PHE A 12 -11.17 -0.43 1.11
C PHE A 12 -10.54 -0.65 2.48
N VAL A 13 -11.27 -1.29 3.37
CA VAL A 13 -10.77 -1.70 4.69
C VAL A 13 -10.95 -3.19 4.89
N GLY A 14 -9.94 -3.81 5.50
CA GLY A 14 -10.01 -5.17 6.00
C GLY A 14 -10.45 -5.15 7.45
N THR A 15 -11.24 -6.15 7.85
CA THR A 15 -11.75 -6.26 9.21
C THR A 15 -11.15 -7.45 9.96
N TYR A 16 -11.17 -7.34 11.29
CA TYR A 16 -10.77 -8.41 12.19
C TYR A 16 -11.66 -9.66 12.05
N SER A 17 -12.91 -9.50 11.61
CA SER A 17 -13.86 -10.59 11.40
C SER A 17 -13.77 -11.24 10.01
N GLY A 18 -12.72 -10.94 9.23
CA GLY A 18 -12.52 -11.53 7.89
C GLY A 18 -13.33 -10.88 6.77
N GLY A 19 -13.93 -9.72 7.02
CA GLY A 19 -14.68 -8.96 6.04
C GLY A 19 -13.83 -7.91 5.33
N VAL A 20 -14.33 -7.45 4.18
CA VAL A 20 -13.81 -6.30 3.44
C VAL A 20 -14.96 -5.34 3.21
N ALA A 21 -14.76 -4.05 3.53
CA ALA A 21 -15.75 -3.00 3.33
C ALA A 21 -15.18 -1.85 2.49
N GLY A 22 -16.02 -1.23 1.67
CA GLY A 22 -15.65 -0.12 0.80
C GLY A 22 -16.30 1.19 1.23
N PHE A 23 -15.56 2.29 1.07
CA PHE A 23 -15.98 3.65 1.37
C PHE A 23 -15.54 4.55 0.22
N ARG A 24 -16.36 5.51 -0.17
CA ARG A 24 -16.00 6.50 -1.18
C ARG A 24 -15.88 7.87 -0.53
N VAL A 25 -14.88 8.63 -0.94
CA VAL A 25 -14.85 10.06 -0.64
C VAL A 25 -15.68 10.77 -1.70
N ALA A 26 -16.79 11.38 -1.28
CA ALA A 26 -17.67 12.18 -2.14
C ALA A 26 -17.89 13.53 -1.47
N ASP A 27 -17.68 14.62 -2.22
CA ASP A 27 -17.87 16.00 -1.75
C ASP A 27 -17.15 16.31 -0.41
N GLY A 28 -15.93 15.80 -0.25
CA GLY A 28 -15.12 15.99 0.96
C GLY A 28 -15.60 15.18 2.18
N ALA A 29 -16.48 14.19 1.99
CA ALA A 29 -16.99 13.33 3.05
C ALA A 29 -16.85 11.84 2.74
N LEU A 30 -16.67 11.04 3.81
CA LEU A 30 -16.65 9.58 3.72
C LEU A 30 -18.08 9.04 3.69
N VAL A 31 -18.42 8.36 2.60
CA VAL A 31 -19.69 7.65 2.44
C VAL A 31 -19.42 6.16 2.35
N GLN A 32 -20.07 5.38 3.21
CA GLN A 32 -19.99 3.92 3.13
C GLN A 32 -20.67 3.43 1.85
N LEU A 33 -20.00 2.55 1.12
CA LEU A 33 -20.61 1.92 -0.04
C LEU A 33 -21.57 0.82 0.44
N GLU A 34 -22.75 0.74 -0.18
CA GLU A 34 -23.66 -0.39 0.02
C GLU A 34 -22.93 -1.66 -0.44
N ARG A 35 -22.38 -2.38 0.55
CA ARG A 35 -21.75 -3.71 0.47
C ARG A 35 -21.18 -4.08 -0.91
N VAL A 36 -19.89 -3.85 -1.10
CA VAL A 36 -19.17 -4.18 -2.36
C VAL A 36 -19.04 -5.69 -2.60
N PHE A 37 -19.03 -6.52 -1.54
CA PHE A 37 -18.89 -7.97 -1.69
C PHE A 37 -19.85 -8.75 -0.79
N GLY A 38 -20.46 -9.79 -1.37
CA GLY A 38 -21.57 -10.55 -0.80
C GLY A 38 -21.23 -11.61 0.26
N SER A 39 -20.07 -11.62 0.90
CA SER A 39 -19.76 -12.50 2.06
C SER A 39 -18.38 -12.17 2.65
N ALA A 40 -18.14 -12.50 3.93
CA ALA A 40 -16.79 -12.55 4.46
C ALA A 40 -16.07 -13.73 3.81
N ALA A 41 -15.03 -13.46 3.02
CA ALA A 41 -14.31 -14.53 2.33
C ALA A 41 -13.29 -15.21 3.25
N HIS A 42 -12.71 -14.45 4.19
CA HIS A 42 -11.73 -14.97 5.12
C HIS A 42 -12.39 -15.59 6.35
N SER A 43 -11.84 -16.70 6.84
CA SER A 43 -12.22 -17.32 8.11
C SER A 43 -11.49 -16.70 9.31
N ALA A 44 -10.54 -15.79 9.06
CA ALA A 44 -9.77 -15.08 10.07
C ALA A 44 -9.60 -13.60 9.71
N SER A 45 -8.92 -12.83 10.56
CA SER A 45 -8.65 -11.40 10.34
C SER A 45 -8.01 -11.12 8.99
N VAL A 46 -8.53 -10.15 8.25
CA VAL A 46 -7.82 -9.56 7.10
C VAL A 46 -6.60 -8.82 7.63
N ARG A 47 -5.44 -8.98 6.99
CA ARG A 47 -4.15 -8.47 7.45
C ARG A 47 -3.56 -7.42 6.53
N CYS A 48 -3.76 -7.58 5.22
CA CYS A 48 -3.31 -6.64 4.21
C CYS A 48 -4.29 -6.60 3.04
N LEU A 49 -4.22 -5.51 2.30
CA LEU A 49 -4.99 -5.27 1.09
C LEU A 49 -4.07 -4.73 0.00
N GLY A 50 -4.37 -5.06 -1.26
CA GLY A 50 -3.80 -4.40 -2.43
C GLY A 50 -4.91 -4.11 -3.43
N ALA A 51 -4.81 -3.01 -4.17
CA ALA A 51 -5.79 -2.69 -5.21
C ALA A 51 -5.09 -2.14 -6.46
N VAL A 52 -5.69 -2.36 -7.62
CA VAL A 52 -5.19 -1.85 -8.90
C VAL A 52 -6.33 -1.64 -9.87
N SER A 53 -6.27 -0.56 -10.65
CA SER A 53 -7.14 -0.34 -11.80
C SER A 53 -6.34 -0.58 -13.08
N GLU A 54 -6.80 -1.51 -13.89
CA GLU A 54 -6.24 -1.83 -15.20
C GLU A 54 -7.16 -1.26 -16.30
N VAL A 55 -6.55 -0.78 -17.38
CA VAL A 55 -7.26 -0.51 -18.64
C VAL A 55 -6.91 -1.62 -19.63
N SER A 56 -7.91 -2.43 -20.00
CA SER A 56 -7.75 -3.52 -20.98
C SER A 56 -8.65 -3.28 -22.19
N ALA A 57 -8.47 -4.07 -23.26
CA ALA A 57 -9.33 -4.04 -24.44
C ALA A 57 -10.82 -4.32 -24.10
N GLY A 58 -11.09 -5.05 -23.00
CA GLY A 58 -12.44 -5.32 -22.49
C GLY A 58 -13.01 -4.22 -21.60
N GLY A 59 -12.34 -3.06 -21.50
CA GLY A 59 -12.70 -1.95 -20.64
C GLY A 59 -11.84 -1.87 -19.37
N ARG A 60 -12.24 -0.95 -18.48
CA ARG A 60 -11.56 -0.73 -17.20
C ARG A 60 -12.00 -1.79 -16.18
N CYS A 61 -11.04 -2.38 -15.48
CA CYS A 61 -11.28 -3.35 -14.42
C CYS A 61 -10.52 -2.91 -13.17
N THR A 62 -11.15 -2.98 -12.00
CA THR A 62 -10.51 -2.73 -10.71
C THR A 62 -10.44 -4.02 -9.93
N TYR A 63 -9.24 -4.44 -9.58
CA TYR A 63 -9.00 -5.61 -8.75
C TYR A 63 -8.68 -5.19 -7.32
N LEU A 64 -9.18 -5.98 -6.38
CA LEU A 64 -8.83 -5.91 -4.97
C LEU A 64 -8.32 -7.29 -4.55
N ALA A 65 -7.21 -7.32 -3.82
CA ALA A 65 -6.71 -8.52 -3.17
C ALA A 65 -6.74 -8.30 -1.65
N SER A 66 -7.19 -9.32 -0.91
CA SER A 66 -7.15 -9.35 0.54
C SER A 66 -6.37 -10.56 1.03
N GLY A 67 -5.42 -10.32 1.92
CA GLY A 67 -4.60 -11.34 2.54
C GLY A 67 -5.05 -11.54 3.98
N GLY A 68 -5.30 -12.78 4.39
CA GLY A 68 -5.82 -13.10 5.71
C GLY A 68 -4.82 -13.78 6.61
N ALA A 69 -5.17 -13.81 7.90
CA ALA A 69 -4.51 -14.67 8.88
C ALA A 69 -4.85 -16.15 8.69
N ASP A 70 -5.76 -16.47 7.76
CA ASP A 70 -6.11 -17.81 7.30
C ASP A 70 -5.22 -18.29 6.14
N GLU A 71 -4.11 -17.58 5.87
CA GLU A 71 -3.07 -17.97 4.91
C GLU A 71 -3.50 -17.91 3.43
N VAL A 72 -4.71 -17.42 3.17
CA VAL A 72 -5.28 -17.30 1.84
C VAL A 72 -5.22 -15.85 1.36
N VAL A 73 -5.01 -15.69 0.06
CA VAL A 73 -5.27 -14.42 -0.65
C VAL A 73 -6.56 -14.55 -1.45
N HIS A 74 -7.56 -13.73 -1.15
CA HIS A 74 -8.75 -13.61 -2.00
C HIS A 74 -8.57 -12.46 -2.99
N VAL A 75 -8.89 -12.70 -4.25
CA VAL A 75 -8.88 -11.68 -5.31
C VAL A 75 -10.32 -11.46 -5.77
N TYR A 76 -10.67 -10.19 -5.94
CA TYR A 76 -11.99 -9.74 -6.37
C TYR A 76 -11.85 -8.85 -7.59
N ASP A 77 -12.77 -9.01 -8.53
CA ASP A 77 -13.09 -7.97 -9.49
C ASP A 77 -14.15 -7.06 -8.86
N VAL A 78 -13.71 -5.87 -8.46
CA VAL A 78 -14.56 -4.82 -7.87
C VAL A 78 -15.53 -4.29 -8.93
N THR A 79 -15.12 -4.20 -10.19
CA THR A 79 -15.98 -3.64 -11.25
C THR A 79 -17.17 -4.56 -11.54
N GLN A 80 -16.93 -5.88 -11.52
CA GLN A 80 -17.97 -6.90 -11.70
C GLN A 80 -18.56 -7.42 -10.39
N GLN A 81 -18.15 -6.86 -9.24
CA GLN A 81 -18.62 -7.23 -7.89
C GLN A 81 -18.54 -8.74 -7.61
N ARG A 82 -17.45 -9.40 -8.03
CA ARG A 82 -17.30 -10.86 -7.89
C ARG A 82 -15.94 -11.29 -7.36
N HIS A 83 -15.94 -12.41 -6.65
CA HIS A 83 -14.73 -13.13 -6.27
C HIS A 83 -14.17 -13.87 -7.49
N VAL A 84 -12.86 -13.73 -7.76
CA VAL A 84 -12.20 -14.27 -8.96
C VAL A 84 -11.02 -15.20 -8.67
N GLY A 85 -10.66 -15.39 -7.40
CA GLY A 85 -9.62 -16.33 -7.04
C GLY A 85 -9.35 -16.41 -5.54
N ALA A 86 -9.07 -17.62 -5.05
CA ALA A 86 -8.51 -17.86 -3.72
C ALA A 86 -7.14 -18.51 -3.91
N LEU A 87 -6.08 -17.81 -3.52
CA LEU A 87 -4.70 -18.19 -3.75
C LEU A 87 -4.15 -18.74 -2.43
N ALA A 88 -4.04 -20.06 -2.35
CA ALA A 88 -3.51 -20.78 -1.20
C ALA A 88 -2.15 -21.37 -1.58
N TYR A 89 -1.10 -20.87 -0.94
CA TYR A 89 0.29 -21.31 -1.14
C TYR A 89 1.11 -21.12 0.13
N HIS A 90 0.94 -19.96 0.76
CA HIS A 90 1.67 -19.61 1.97
C HIS A 90 1.22 -20.47 3.15
N GLU A 91 2.17 -20.82 4.01
CA GLU A 91 1.94 -21.53 5.28
C GLU A 91 2.06 -20.54 6.45
N GLY A 92 1.29 -19.47 6.36
CA GLY A 92 1.26 -18.44 7.38
C GLY A 92 0.46 -17.20 6.99
N SER A 93 0.23 -16.36 8.00
CA SER A 93 -0.55 -15.13 7.88
C SER A 93 0.00 -14.22 6.79
N ILE A 94 -0.84 -13.83 5.83
CA ILE A 94 -0.42 -12.97 4.71
C ILE A 94 -0.09 -11.57 5.25
N THR A 95 1.15 -11.12 5.04
CA THR A 95 1.68 -9.87 5.59
C THR A 95 1.70 -8.75 4.56
N ALA A 96 1.91 -9.07 3.29
CA ALA A 96 2.05 -8.07 2.23
C ALA A 96 1.41 -8.52 0.91
N LEU A 97 0.79 -7.56 0.23
CA LEU A 97 0.25 -7.70 -1.12
C LEU A 97 0.64 -6.48 -1.96
N ALA A 98 1.05 -6.72 -3.21
CA ALA A 98 1.33 -5.63 -4.15
C ALA A 98 0.97 -6.06 -5.58
N PHE A 99 0.07 -5.31 -6.22
CA PHE A 99 -0.19 -5.48 -7.64
C PHE A 99 0.90 -4.82 -8.48
N GLY A 100 1.12 -5.37 -9.65
CA GLY A 100 1.99 -4.82 -10.67
C GLY A 100 1.45 -5.06 -12.05
N GLN A 101 1.82 -4.19 -12.98
CA GLN A 101 1.50 -4.35 -14.38
C GLN A 101 2.76 -4.12 -15.20
N LEU A 102 3.24 -5.18 -15.87
CA LEU A 102 4.36 -5.11 -16.79
C LEU A 102 3.80 -5.30 -18.20
N GLU A 103 3.81 -4.25 -19.00
CA GLU A 103 3.16 -4.25 -20.32
C GLU A 103 1.66 -4.59 -20.18
N ASP A 104 1.18 -5.66 -20.80
CA ASP A 104 -0.20 -6.17 -20.73
C ASP A 104 -0.40 -7.23 -19.62
N ARG A 105 0.64 -7.51 -18.82
CA ARG A 105 0.62 -8.58 -17.83
C ARG A 105 0.33 -8.03 -16.45
N LEU A 106 -0.92 -8.18 -16.00
CA LEU A 106 -1.29 -7.97 -14.62
C LEU A 106 -0.78 -9.13 -13.74
N TYR A 107 -0.11 -8.78 -12.65
CA TYR A 107 0.39 -9.72 -11.66
C TYR A 107 0.20 -9.20 -10.23
N LEU A 108 0.28 -10.12 -9.27
CA LEU A 108 0.17 -9.88 -7.84
C LEU A 108 1.35 -10.54 -7.14
N LEU A 109 1.96 -9.81 -6.23
CA LEU A 109 2.92 -10.35 -5.27
C LEU A 109 2.22 -10.57 -3.94
N SER A 110 2.47 -11.71 -3.31
CA SER A 110 2.05 -11.96 -1.93
C SER A 110 3.18 -12.54 -1.09
N ALA A 111 3.23 -12.16 0.18
CA ALA A 111 4.12 -12.78 1.14
C ALA A 111 3.42 -12.99 2.49
N ALA A 112 4.01 -13.87 3.29
CA ALA A 112 3.48 -14.28 4.57
C ALA A 112 4.54 -14.27 5.67
N ALA A 113 4.06 -14.23 6.90
CA ALA A 113 4.84 -14.56 8.08
C ALA A 113 5.17 -16.06 8.09
N GLY A 114 6.38 -16.41 8.52
CA GLY A 114 6.78 -17.80 8.64
C GLY A 114 8.22 -18.05 8.20
N LYS A 115 8.64 -19.32 8.28
CA LYS A 115 10.04 -19.73 8.07
C LYS A 115 10.44 -19.80 6.60
N SER A 116 9.49 -19.95 5.68
CA SER A 116 9.77 -20.01 4.24
C SER A 116 10.19 -18.64 3.70
N ALA A 117 9.60 -17.55 4.21
CA ALA A 117 9.94 -16.16 3.87
C ALA A 117 9.97 -15.90 2.35
N GLU A 118 9.05 -16.53 1.62
CA GLU A 118 8.97 -16.47 0.16
C GLU A 118 7.96 -15.40 -0.28
N VAL A 119 8.25 -14.75 -1.42
CA VAL A 119 7.25 -13.92 -2.11
C VAL A 119 6.73 -14.70 -3.31
N ALA A 120 5.43 -15.02 -3.31
CA ALA A 120 4.78 -15.68 -4.43
C ALA A 120 4.40 -14.67 -5.52
N VAL A 121 4.63 -15.04 -6.78
CA VAL A 121 4.26 -14.24 -7.96
C VAL A 121 3.08 -14.90 -8.66
N TRP A 122 1.96 -14.20 -8.69
CA TRP A 122 0.72 -14.66 -9.30
C TRP A 122 0.43 -13.88 -10.56
N ARG A 123 0.05 -14.57 -11.63
CA ARG A 123 -0.33 -13.94 -12.90
C ARG A 123 -1.78 -14.26 -13.21
N SER A 124 -2.52 -13.26 -13.68
CA SER A 124 -3.82 -13.48 -14.33
C SER A 124 -3.62 -13.80 -15.81
N GLY A 125 -4.55 -14.51 -16.43
CA GLY A 125 -4.61 -14.54 -17.90
C GLY A 125 -4.92 -13.16 -18.47
N SER A 126 -4.41 -12.87 -19.66
CA SER A 126 -4.72 -11.65 -20.41
C SER A 126 -6.01 -11.80 -21.23
N GLY A 127 -6.63 -10.67 -21.57
CA GLY A 127 -7.75 -10.60 -22.52
C GLY A 127 -9.12 -11.05 -21.99
N ALA A 128 -10.07 -11.24 -22.90
CA ALA A 128 -11.48 -11.53 -22.58
C ALA A 128 -11.70 -12.88 -21.89
N SER A 129 -10.74 -13.80 -22.01
CA SER A 129 -10.84 -15.17 -21.45
C SER A 129 -10.58 -15.25 -19.95
N ARG A 130 -10.06 -14.18 -19.30
CA ARG A 130 -9.82 -14.05 -17.84
C ARG A 130 -9.57 -15.39 -17.14
N GLN A 131 -8.43 -16.00 -17.45
CA GLN A 131 -7.98 -17.24 -16.80
C GLN A 131 -7.86 -17.04 -15.28
N PRO A 132 -7.99 -18.11 -14.48
CA PRO A 132 -7.73 -18.03 -13.05
C PRO A 132 -6.31 -17.53 -12.77
N TRP A 133 -6.15 -16.86 -11.64
CA TRP A 133 -4.84 -16.50 -11.11
C TRP A 133 -4.00 -17.74 -10.86
N GLN A 134 -2.77 -17.77 -11.38
CA GLN A 134 -1.84 -18.89 -11.23
C GLN A 134 -0.52 -18.41 -10.67
N MET A 135 0.07 -19.20 -9.78
CA MET A 135 1.43 -18.95 -9.32
C MET A 135 2.39 -19.31 -10.45
N VAL A 136 3.18 -18.33 -10.89
CA VAL A 136 4.16 -18.52 -11.97
C VAL A 136 5.59 -18.56 -11.44
N ALA A 137 5.88 -17.87 -10.35
CA ALA A 137 7.21 -17.80 -9.78
C ALA A 137 7.19 -17.62 -8.26
N VAL A 138 8.37 -17.85 -7.66
CA VAL A 138 8.61 -17.63 -6.24
C VAL A 138 9.93 -16.88 -6.08
N LEU A 139 9.90 -15.77 -5.37
CA LEU A 139 11.09 -14.97 -5.07
C LEU A 139 11.69 -15.45 -3.74
N ARG A 140 12.85 -16.08 -3.82
CA ARG A 140 13.54 -16.70 -2.68
C ARG A 140 14.74 -15.87 -2.23
N GLY A 141 14.86 -15.69 -0.92
CA GLY A 141 16.07 -15.11 -0.35
C GLY A 141 15.89 -14.57 1.06
N HIS A 142 14.71 -14.05 1.41
CA HIS A 142 14.47 -13.57 2.77
C HIS A 142 14.63 -14.73 3.77
N LYS A 143 15.14 -14.40 4.96
CA LYS A 143 15.39 -15.35 6.06
C LYS A 143 14.46 -15.13 7.26
N GLY A 144 13.42 -14.34 7.08
CA GLY A 144 12.43 -13.97 8.08
C GLY A 144 11.18 -13.40 7.40
N THR A 145 10.16 -13.07 8.19
CA THR A 145 8.90 -12.51 7.70
C THR A 145 9.15 -11.37 6.72
N VAL A 146 8.44 -11.38 5.60
CA VAL A 146 8.43 -10.24 4.67
C VAL A 146 7.32 -9.29 5.12
N ASP A 147 7.68 -8.15 5.66
CA ASP A 147 6.72 -7.19 6.23
C ASP A 147 6.09 -6.29 5.17
N SER A 148 6.80 -6.05 4.06
CA SER A 148 6.28 -5.16 3.02
C SER A 148 6.86 -5.47 1.65
N ILE A 149 6.02 -5.27 0.62
CA ILE A 149 6.37 -5.38 -0.79
C ILE A 149 5.86 -4.13 -1.50
N ALA A 150 6.63 -3.63 -2.46
CA ALA A 150 6.19 -2.57 -3.35
C ALA A 150 6.66 -2.84 -4.79
N VAL A 151 5.74 -2.73 -5.74
CA VAL A 151 6.05 -2.81 -7.17
C VAL A 151 6.30 -1.40 -7.70
N ALA A 152 7.34 -1.26 -8.53
CA ALA A 152 7.63 0.00 -9.20
C ALA A 152 6.52 0.34 -10.22
N PRO A 153 6.23 1.62 -10.49
CA PRO A 153 5.19 2.03 -11.44
C PRO A 153 5.31 1.41 -12.83
N ASN A 154 6.54 1.10 -13.27
CA ASN A 154 6.80 0.44 -14.55
C ASN A 154 6.56 -1.08 -14.56
N GLY A 155 6.23 -1.68 -13.41
CA GLY A 155 6.02 -3.12 -13.23
C GLY A 155 7.25 -4.01 -13.45
N ALA A 156 8.42 -3.45 -13.76
CA ALA A 156 9.60 -4.23 -14.07
C ALA A 156 10.42 -4.57 -12.80
N LEU A 157 10.26 -3.78 -11.75
CA LEU A 157 10.98 -3.93 -10.49
C LEU A 157 10.01 -4.09 -9.32
N ALA A 158 10.41 -4.87 -8.34
CA ALA A 158 9.75 -4.92 -7.04
C ALA A 158 10.77 -4.82 -5.91
N LEU A 159 10.36 -4.22 -4.81
CA LEU A 159 11.12 -4.16 -3.56
C LEU A 159 10.40 -4.98 -2.50
N SER A 160 11.17 -5.61 -1.61
CA SER A 160 10.65 -6.20 -0.39
C SER A 160 11.56 -5.94 0.80
N VAL A 161 10.96 -5.79 1.98
CA VAL A 161 11.66 -5.66 3.27
C VAL A 161 11.09 -6.66 4.27
N GLY A 162 11.90 -7.04 5.27
CA GLY A 162 11.46 -7.98 6.28
C GLY A 162 12.31 -8.02 7.56
N ASP A 163 11.90 -8.88 8.49
CA ASP A 163 12.54 -9.18 9.77
C ASP A 163 14.02 -9.59 9.67
N ASP A 164 14.48 -9.99 8.48
CA ASP A 164 15.89 -10.30 8.24
C ASP A 164 16.78 -9.06 8.07
N ASN A 165 16.24 -7.85 8.28
CA ASN A 165 16.89 -6.55 8.11
C ASN A 165 17.47 -6.39 6.70
N THR A 166 16.80 -6.92 5.68
CA THR A 166 17.22 -6.73 4.29
C THR A 166 16.16 -6.05 3.46
N LEU A 167 16.59 -5.12 2.60
CA LEU A 167 15.84 -4.66 1.44
C LEU A 167 16.30 -5.49 0.24
N ARG A 168 15.36 -6.03 -0.52
CA ARG A 168 15.65 -6.80 -1.74
C ARG A 168 14.99 -6.15 -2.94
N LEU A 169 15.73 -6.09 -4.04
CA LEU A 169 15.24 -5.68 -5.36
C LEU A 169 15.09 -6.91 -6.24
N TRP A 170 13.94 -7.02 -6.90
CA TRP A 170 13.57 -8.14 -7.76
C TRP A 170 13.36 -7.66 -9.20
N ASP A 171 13.78 -8.50 -10.15
CA ASP A 171 13.50 -8.31 -11.56
C ASP A 171 12.21 -9.07 -11.91
N MET A 172 11.14 -8.33 -12.17
CA MET A 172 9.83 -8.90 -12.45
C MET A 172 9.69 -9.38 -13.88
N ARG A 173 10.48 -8.86 -14.82
CA ARG A 173 10.48 -9.38 -16.20
C ARG A 173 11.01 -10.81 -16.19
N ALA A 174 12.15 -11.04 -15.54
CA ALA A 174 12.70 -12.38 -15.38
C ALA A 174 11.73 -13.34 -14.67
N ALA A 175 11.09 -12.88 -13.59
CA ALA A 175 10.16 -13.70 -12.82
C ALA A 175 8.86 -14.05 -13.58
N LEU A 176 8.41 -13.19 -14.50
CA LEU A 176 7.20 -13.43 -15.29
C LEU A 176 7.46 -14.20 -16.59
N ASP A 177 8.70 -14.15 -17.11
CA ASP A 177 9.09 -14.84 -18.35
C ASP A 177 9.48 -16.31 -18.09
N VAL A 178 10.10 -16.61 -16.94
CA VAL A 178 10.60 -17.96 -16.62
C VAL A 178 9.96 -18.46 -15.31
N PRO A 179 9.13 -19.52 -15.35
CA PRO A 179 8.54 -20.08 -14.15
C PRO A 179 9.56 -20.63 -13.15
N GLY A 180 9.23 -20.58 -11.86
CA GLY A 180 10.04 -21.19 -10.79
C GLY A 180 10.72 -20.19 -9.84
N PRO A 181 11.81 -20.60 -9.16
CA PRO A 181 12.44 -19.79 -8.13
C PRO A 181 13.39 -18.73 -8.70
N HIS A 182 13.28 -17.50 -8.20
CA HIS A 182 14.14 -16.37 -8.56
C HIS A 182 14.84 -15.80 -7.33
N ARG A 183 16.07 -15.31 -7.51
CA ARG A 183 16.85 -14.61 -6.48
C ARG A 183 16.78 -13.11 -6.69
N CYS A 184 16.99 -12.35 -5.62
CA CYS A 184 17.01 -10.89 -5.73
C CYS A 184 18.20 -10.42 -6.56
N ARG A 185 17.97 -9.40 -7.37
CA ARG A 185 19.01 -8.70 -8.14
C ARG A 185 19.97 -7.94 -7.24
N LEU A 186 19.43 -7.34 -6.16
CA LEU A 186 20.20 -6.61 -5.16
C LEU A 186 19.66 -6.92 -3.77
N GLN A 187 20.55 -7.00 -2.80
CA GLN A 187 20.23 -7.08 -1.37
C GLN A 187 21.00 -6.00 -0.63
N VAL A 188 20.31 -5.21 0.17
CA VAL A 188 20.89 -4.15 1.02
C VAL A 188 20.60 -4.48 2.47
N ARG A 189 21.62 -4.38 3.34
CA ARG A 189 21.44 -4.54 4.79
C ARG A 189 20.92 -3.23 5.36
N LEU A 190 19.78 -3.28 6.02
CA LEU A 190 19.21 -2.16 6.74
C LEU A 190 19.75 -2.12 8.17
N ALA A 191 19.82 -0.92 8.75
CA ALA A 191 20.26 -0.73 10.12
C ALA A 191 19.23 -1.25 11.14
N GLU A 192 17.95 -1.22 10.78
CA GLU A 192 16.80 -1.60 11.59
C GLU A 192 15.78 -2.37 10.72
N VAL A 193 14.84 -3.06 11.36
CA VAL A 193 13.73 -3.72 10.66
C VAL A 193 12.84 -2.64 10.03
N ALA A 194 12.61 -2.75 8.73
CA ALA A 194 11.73 -1.84 8.01
C ALA A 194 10.28 -2.35 8.01
N ALA A 195 9.37 -1.51 8.49
CA ALA A 195 7.94 -1.80 8.53
C ALA A 195 7.25 -1.60 7.18
N ALA A 196 7.78 -0.72 6.32
CA ALA A 196 7.22 -0.48 5.00
C ALA A 196 8.27 -0.07 3.96
N VAL A 197 8.01 -0.45 2.71
CA VAL A 197 8.71 0.06 1.52
C VAL A 197 7.68 0.55 0.51
N ARG A 198 7.92 1.68 -0.16
CA ARG A 198 7.05 2.18 -1.25
C ARG A 198 7.88 2.77 -2.37
N TRP A 199 7.38 2.70 -3.60
CA TRP A 199 7.94 3.44 -4.73
C TRP A 199 7.29 4.82 -4.85
N SER A 200 8.05 5.80 -5.35
CA SER A 200 7.48 7.07 -5.80
C SER A 200 6.55 6.81 -6.99
N PRO A 201 5.54 7.66 -7.22
CA PRO A 201 4.70 7.59 -8.41
C PRO A 201 5.48 7.67 -9.72
N GLY A 202 6.57 8.44 -9.76
CA GLY A 202 7.48 8.50 -10.91
C GLY A 202 8.39 7.28 -11.09
N GLY A 203 8.57 6.45 -10.06
CA GLY A 203 9.41 5.25 -10.09
C GLY A 203 10.92 5.51 -10.05
N ASP A 204 11.32 6.76 -9.82
CA ASP A 204 12.70 7.23 -9.70
C ASP A 204 13.24 7.13 -8.26
N ARG A 205 12.36 6.95 -7.28
CA ARG A 205 12.68 6.93 -5.85
C ARG A 205 11.91 5.84 -5.13
N TYR A 206 12.39 5.49 -3.95
CA TYR A 206 11.64 4.65 -3.04
C TYR A 206 11.88 5.07 -1.59
N LEU A 207 10.90 4.82 -0.73
CA LEU A 207 10.98 5.06 0.70
C LEU A 207 11.14 3.73 1.44
N VAL A 208 11.90 3.76 2.53
CA VAL A 208 11.97 2.71 3.53
C VAL A 208 11.59 3.33 4.88
N ALA A 209 10.54 2.82 5.51
CA ALA A 209 10.12 3.24 6.85
C ALA A 209 10.60 2.22 7.88
N ALA A 210 11.39 2.67 8.84
CA ALA A 210 11.99 1.80 9.85
C ALA A 210 11.98 2.47 11.22
N ARG A 211 11.63 1.72 12.26
CA ARG A 211 11.56 2.20 13.65
C ARG A 211 10.83 3.55 13.72
N ASP A 212 11.54 4.65 13.93
CA ASP A 212 11.05 6.02 14.13
C ASP A 212 11.58 7.02 13.08
N TYR A 213 12.01 6.52 11.91
CA TYR A 213 12.48 7.33 10.79
C TYR A 213 12.00 6.78 9.44
N VAL A 214 12.10 7.62 8.42
CA VAL A 214 11.98 7.21 7.02
C VAL A 214 13.27 7.53 6.28
N GLU A 215 13.62 6.68 5.32
CA GLU A 215 14.74 6.90 4.41
C GLU A 215 14.22 6.99 2.99
N LEU A 216 14.64 8.04 2.29
CA LEU A 216 14.31 8.26 0.89
C LEU A 216 15.54 7.99 0.04
N TYR A 217 15.41 7.03 -0.88
CA TYR A 217 16.45 6.62 -1.79
C TYR A 217 16.14 7.09 -3.20
N GLN A 218 17.16 7.50 -3.93
CA GLN A 218 17.07 7.74 -5.36
C GLN A 218 17.60 6.52 -6.13
N LEU A 219 16.86 6.09 -7.15
CA LEU A 219 17.29 5.04 -8.05
C LEU A 219 18.18 5.67 -9.13
N ALA A 220 19.48 5.36 -9.11
CA ALA A 220 20.43 5.83 -10.12
C ALA A 220 21.18 4.63 -10.72
N GLY A 221 20.86 4.30 -11.98
CA GLY A 221 21.51 3.21 -12.71
C GLY A 221 21.23 1.83 -12.09
N ALA A 222 22.29 1.09 -11.71
CA ALA A 222 22.21 -0.29 -11.22
C ALA A 222 21.99 -0.42 -9.69
N GLY A 223 21.85 0.70 -8.96
CA GLY A 223 21.73 0.69 -7.51
C GLY A 223 21.03 1.91 -6.96
N ALA A 224 20.92 1.95 -5.63
CA ALA A 224 20.39 3.09 -4.89
C ALA A 224 21.53 4.03 -4.48
N THR A 225 21.33 5.33 -4.65
CA THR A 225 22.27 6.37 -4.22
C THR A 225 21.67 7.25 -3.13
N ASP A 226 22.54 7.89 -2.35
CA ASP A 226 22.30 8.87 -1.28
C ASP A 226 20.91 8.83 -0.64
N ALA A 227 20.83 8.11 0.48
CA ALA A 227 19.62 8.06 1.28
C ALA A 227 19.50 9.31 2.16
N VAL A 228 18.37 10.02 2.06
CA VAL A 228 18.03 11.06 3.04
C VAL A 228 17.22 10.41 4.16
N ARG A 229 17.84 10.26 5.33
CA ARG A 229 17.16 9.80 6.54
C ARG A 229 16.48 10.97 7.24
N VAL A 230 15.18 10.84 7.48
CA VAL A 230 14.35 11.82 8.18
C VAL A 230 13.78 11.20 9.45
N PRO A 231 14.25 11.61 10.64
CA PRO A 231 13.64 11.21 11.90
C PRO A 231 12.22 11.79 12.04
N VAL A 232 11.26 10.94 12.38
CA VAL A 232 9.87 11.39 12.67
C VAL A 232 9.56 11.39 14.17
N GLY A 233 10.38 10.71 14.98
CA GLY A 233 10.37 10.76 16.44
C GLY A 233 9.35 9.84 17.11
N SER A 234 8.70 8.96 16.34
CA SER A 234 7.72 7.99 16.82
C SER A 234 7.66 6.78 15.90
N PRO A 235 7.33 5.58 16.38
CA PRO A 235 7.31 4.39 15.55
C PRO A 235 6.41 4.55 14.31
N VAL A 236 6.97 4.31 13.12
CA VAL A 236 6.24 4.44 11.86
C VAL A 236 5.31 3.25 11.68
N ALA A 237 4.01 3.51 11.57
CA ALA A 237 3.00 2.50 11.29
C ALA A 237 2.77 2.31 9.78
N SER A 238 2.84 3.40 9.01
CA SER A 238 2.71 3.37 7.55
C SER A 238 3.29 4.67 6.97
N ALA A 239 3.79 4.61 5.75
CA ALA A 239 4.30 5.76 5.01
C ALA A 239 3.93 5.66 3.53
N GLU A 240 3.67 6.80 2.89
CA GLU A 240 3.19 6.86 1.52
C GLU A 240 3.63 8.15 0.83
N PHE A 241 4.08 8.02 -0.42
CA PHE A 241 4.38 9.19 -1.26
C PHE A 241 3.11 9.96 -1.60
N VAL A 242 3.25 11.29 -1.58
CA VAL A 242 2.21 12.24 -1.89
C VAL A 242 2.65 13.16 -3.01
N GLY A 243 2.13 12.92 -4.21
CA GLY A 243 2.40 13.77 -5.37
C GLY A 243 3.89 13.97 -5.68
N GLU A 244 4.16 14.69 -6.76
CA GLU A 244 5.48 15.26 -7.03
C GLU A 244 5.22 16.71 -7.42
N GLU A 245 5.81 17.67 -6.71
CA GLU A 245 5.75 19.07 -7.13
C GLU A 245 6.72 19.33 -8.28
N GLU A 246 6.33 20.26 -9.17
CA GLU A 246 7.24 20.89 -10.12
C GLU A 246 8.41 21.53 -9.36
N GLY A 247 9.55 20.82 -9.23
CA GLY A 247 10.73 21.34 -8.53
C GLY A 247 11.60 20.36 -7.72
N GLN A 248 11.48 19.04 -7.96
CA GLN A 248 12.26 17.97 -7.29
C GLN A 248 12.00 17.79 -5.78
N ALA A 249 11.02 18.48 -5.20
CA ALA A 249 10.58 18.26 -3.84
C ALA A 249 9.76 16.96 -3.77
N CYS A 250 10.14 16.07 -2.87
CA CYS A 250 9.45 14.83 -2.58
C CYS A 250 8.66 14.97 -1.28
N ARG A 251 7.38 14.61 -1.29
CA ARG A 251 6.53 14.60 -0.11
C ARG A 251 6.11 13.20 0.27
N VAL A 252 6.12 12.92 1.57
CA VAL A 252 5.71 11.64 2.15
C VAL A 252 4.83 11.90 3.36
N LEU A 253 3.64 11.30 3.38
CA LEU A 253 2.84 11.20 4.59
C LEU A 253 3.32 10.00 5.40
N VAL A 254 3.53 10.21 6.70
CA VAL A 254 3.93 9.17 7.64
C VAL A 254 2.93 9.14 8.78
N ALA A 255 2.28 8.00 8.97
CA ALA A 255 1.44 7.74 10.12
C ALA A 255 2.26 7.07 11.22
N CYS A 256 2.23 7.68 12.41
CA CYS A 256 2.95 7.21 13.58
C CYS A 256 2.04 6.38 14.50
N ALA A 257 2.62 5.46 15.24
CA ALA A 257 1.89 4.55 16.12
C ALA A 257 1.24 5.25 17.33
N ASP A 258 1.72 6.44 17.68
CA ASP A 258 1.14 7.32 18.72
C ASP A 258 -0.10 8.10 18.25
N GLY A 259 -0.43 8.03 16.96
CA GLY A 259 -1.61 8.66 16.38
C GLY A 259 -1.37 9.97 15.66
N HIS A 260 -0.13 10.46 15.60
CA HIS A 260 0.20 11.63 14.79
C HIS A 260 0.41 11.25 13.32
N VAL A 261 0.09 12.17 12.41
CA VAL A 261 0.52 12.09 11.01
C VAL A 261 1.46 13.23 10.74
N VAL A 262 2.58 12.93 10.09
CA VAL A 262 3.54 13.94 9.65
C VAL A 262 3.63 13.99 8.14
N LEU A 263 3.76 15.19 7.60
CA LEU A 263 4.15 15.44 6.24
C LEU A 263 5.65 15.71 6.22
N VAL A 264 6.40 14.82 5.59
CA VAL A 264 7.83 14.96 5.36
C VAL A 264 8.03 15.52 3.96
N THR A 265 8.72 16.64 3.84
CA THR A 265 9.12 17.22 2.54
C THR A 265 10.63 17.17 2.43
N VAL A 266 11.16 16.64 1.32
CA VAL A 266 12.60 16.57 1.03
C VAL A 266 12.91 17.23 -0.31
N GLN A 267 13.79 18.22 -0.30
CA GLN A 267 14.23 18.93 -1.50
C GLN A 267 15.72 19.26 -1.41
N GLY A 268 16.50 18.88 -2.42
CA GLY A 268 17.94 19.15 -2.48
C GLY A 268 18.73 18.66 -1.26
N GLY A 269 18.37 17.50 -0.71
CA GLY A 269 19.00 16.90 0.49
C GLY A 269 18.58 17.52 1.83
N LYS A 270 17.84 18.63 1.83
CA LYS A 270 17.23 19.21 3.03
C LYS A 270 15.84 18.61 3.24
N HIS A 271 15.40 18.56 4.50
CA HIS A 271 14.07 18.08 4.85
C HIS A 271 13.35 19.00 5.84
N SER A 272 12.01 19.02 5.76
CA SER A 272 11.12 19.57 6.76
C SER A 272 10.11 18.52 7.21
N VAL A 273 9.62 18.64 8.45
CA VAL A 273 8.61 17.75 9.03
C VAL A 273 7.51 18.60 9.63
N GLU A 274 6.32 18.51 9.05
CA GLU A 274 5.13 19.20 9.51
C GLU A 274 4.18 18.20 10.17
N ARG A 275 3.70 18.53 11.38
CA ARG A 275 2.83 17.65 12.18
C ARG A 275 1.38 18.06 12.04
N VAL A 276 0.52 17.10 11.73
CA VAL A 276 -0.94 17.26 11.81
C VAL A 276 -1.49 16.25 12.81
N ASN A 277 -2.15 16.78 13.84
CA ASN A 277 -2.85 15.96 14.82
C ASN A 277 -4.18 15.51 14.24
N LEU A 278 -4.33 14.20 14.02
CA LEU A 278 -5.61 13.63 13.57
C LEU A 278 -6.65 13.59 14.69
N PHE A 279 -6.20 13.62 15.94
CA PHE A 279 -7.02 13.45 17.12
C PHE A 279 -7.17 14.80 17.84
N SER A 280 -8.40 15.16 18.21
CA SER A 280 -8.62 16.26 19.17
C SER A 280 -8.07 15.87 20.55
N GLU A 281 -7.87 16.85 21.45
CA GLU A 281 -7.38 16.56 22.81
C GLU A 281 -8.26 15.55 23.57
N GLU A 282 -9.56 15.46 23.26
CA GLU A 282 -10.50 14.49 23.84
C GLU A 282 -10.24 13.04 23.42
N HIS A 283 -9.53 12.82 22.31
CA HIS A 283 -9.20 11.48 21.78
C HIS A 283 -7.82 10.98 22.23
N ARG A 284 -7.12 11.70 23.13
CA ARG A 284 -5.80 11.32 23.70
C ARG A 284 -5.75 9.91 24.31
N GLY A 285 -6.89 9.32 24.64
CA GLY A 285 -6.99 8.02 25.31
C GLY A 285 -6.85 6.78 24.43
N ALA A 286 -7.06 6.85 23.11
CA ALA A 286 -6.96 5.63 22.29
C ALA A 286 -6.89 5.92 20.77
N ARG A 287 -5.81 5.47 20.11
CA ARG A 287 -5.82 4.36 19.11
C ARG A 287 -4.57 4.41 18.24
N ARG A 288 -3.80 3.30 18.21
CA ARG A 288 -2.77 3.07 17.18
C ARG A 288 -3.38 3.19 15.79
N LEU A 289 -2.82 4.04 14.94
CA LEU A 289 -3.13 4.07 13.52
C LEU A 289 -2.78 2.71 12.90
N ARG A 290 -3.68 2.19 12.05
CA ARG A 290 -3.55 0.88 11.40
C ARG A 290 -3.12 0.95 9.94
N GLY A 291 -3.19 2.14 9.37
CA GLY A 291 -2.81 2.43 7.99
C GLY A 291 -3.09 3.89 7.68
N VAL A 292 -2.38 4.40 6.67
CA VAL A 292 -2.66 5.68 6.04
C VAL A 292 -2.67 5.47 4.53
N GLY A 293 -3.59 6.18 3.87
CA GLY A 293 -3.81 6.15 2.44
C GLY A 293 -3.98 7.57 1.90
N CYS A 294 -3.27 7.96 0.85
CA CYS A 294 -3.53 9.21 0.13
C CYS A 294 -4.69 9.00 -0.84
N VAL A 295 -5.75 9.81 -0.71
CA VAL A 295 -6.93 9.81 -1.57
C VAL A 295 -6.70 10.62 -2.84
N GLY A 296 -5.91 11.68 -2.74
CA GLY A 296 -5.56 12.56 -3.86
C GLY A 296 -5.48 14.01 -3.43
N GLU A 297 -5.17 14.89 -4.39
CA GLU A 297 -5.16 16.34 -4.21
C GLU A 297 -6.37 16.96 -4.91
N ALA A 298 -7.11 17.81 -4.19
CA ALA A 298 -8.28 18.54 -4.68
C ALA A 298 -8.40 19.88 -3.93
N ASP A 299 -8.79 20.95 -4.64
CA ASP A 299 -9.01 22.29 -4.07
C ASP A 299 -7.80 22.86 -3.29
N GLY A 300 -6.58 22.58 -3.77
CA GLY A 300 -5.34 22.99 -3.08
C GLY A 300 -5.12 22.27 -1.74
N ARG A 301 -5.79 21.14 -1.53
CA ARG A 301 -5.65 20.30 -0.35
C ARG A 301 -5.34 18.86 -0.73
N LEU A 302 -4.45 18.26 0.05
CA LEU A 302 -4.17 16.85 0.02
C LEU A 302 -5.13 16.13 0.96
N TRP A 303 -5.82 15.11 0.47
CA TRP A 303 -6.71 14.30 1.28
C TRP A 303 -6.06 12.97 1.63
N ALA A 304 -5.98 12.68 2.93
CA ALA A 304 -5.50 11.41 3.44
C ALA A 304 -6.56 10.73 4.30
N VAL A 305 -6.54 9.41 4.31
CA VAL A 305 -7.39 8.57 5.14
C VAL A 305 -6.53 7.77 6.11
N GLY A 306 -6.78 7.96 7.40
CA GLY A 306 -6.23 7.14 8.47
C GLY A 306 -7.28 6.19 9.04
N ALA A 307 -6.88 4.97 9.39
CA ALA A 307 -7.76 4.01 10.04
C ALA A 307 -7.36 3.81 11.51
N THR A 308 -8.34 3.92 12.42
CA THR A 308 -8.22 3.41 13.79
C THR A 308 -9.01 2.13 13.96
N ALA A 309 -9.06 1.59 15.18
CA ALA A 309 -9.73 0.32 15.44
C ALA A 309 -11.16 0.26 14.89
N ASN A 310 -12.00 1.30 15.07
CA ASN A 310 -13.41 1.23 14.66
C ASN A 310 -13.85 2.41 13.76
N GLN A 311 -12.92 3.29 13.38
CA GLN A 311 -13.23 4.51 12.63
C GLN A 311 -12.25 4.70 11.48
N LEU A 312 -12.75 5.29 10.40
CA LEU A 312 -11.96 5.93 9.36
C LEU A 312 -11.95 7.43 9.58
N HIS A 313 -10.80 8.05 9.39
CA HIS A 313 -10.59 9.48 9.54
C HIS A 313 -10.12 10.03 8.21
N LEU A 314 -10.88 10.94 7.61
CA LEU A 314 -10.52 11.68 6.42
C LEU A 314 -9.98 13.05 6.84
N VAL A 315 -8.81 13.40 6.33
CA VAL A 315 -8.02 14.54 6.78
C VAL A 315 -7.55 15.30 5.57
N ALA A 316 -7.73 16.62 5.58
CA ALA A 316 -7.28 17.48 4.52
C ALA A 316 -6.08 18.32 4.98
N PHE A 317 -4.96 18.18 4.29
CA PHE A 317 -3.74 18.93 4.48
C PHE A 317 -3.71 20.08 3.48
N PRO A 318 -3.40 21.32 3.90
CA PRO A 318 -3.17 22.41 2.96
C PRO A 318 -1.92 22.10 2.12
N VAL A 319 -1.99 22.39 0.83
CA VAL A 319 -0.84 22.31 -0.08
C VAL A 319 -0.39 23.76 -0.35
N GLY A 320 0.74 24.18 0.24
CA GLY A 320 1.30 25.53 0.10
C GLY A 320 1.10 26.47 1.31
N GLU A 321 1.69 27.67 1.26
CA GLU A 321 1.58 28.67 2.32
C GLU A 321 0.19 29.34 2.33
N GLY A 322 -0.55 29.22 3.44
CA GLY A 322 -1.77 30.01 3.71
C GLY A 322 -3.09 29.25 3.85
N GLY A 323 -3.11 27.93 3.66
CA GLY A 323 -4.31 27.12 3.91
C GLY A 323 -4.42 26.69 5.37
N GLY A 324 -5.50 27.05 6.07
CA GLY A 324 -5.81 26.41 7.37
C GLY A 324 -6.06 24.91 7.19
N ALA A 325 -5.64 24.08 8.15
CA ALA A 325 -5.93 22.65 8.16
C ALA A 325 -7.44 22.43 7.98
N GLY A 326 -7.82 21.59 7.00
CA GLY A 326 -9.21 21.20 6.85
C GLY A 326 -9.63 20.34 8.04
N GLY A 327 -10.86 20.51 8.52
CA GLY A 327 -11.38 19.75 9.65
C GLY A 327 -11.29 18.24 9.42
N VAL A 328 -11.02 17.48 10.48
CA VAL A 328 -11.00 16.02 10.45
C VAL A 328 -12.43 15.49 10.41
N GLN A 329 -12.78 14.72 9.38
CA GLN A 329 -14.04 13.99 9.35
C GLN A 329 -13.80 12.55 9.78
N SER A 330 -14.72 11.99 10.57
CA SER A 330 -14.63 10.62 11.05
C SER A 330 -15.91 9.85 10.75
N LEU A 331 -15.76 8.62 10.26
CA LEU A 331 -16.86 7.70 9.99
C LEU A 331 -16.66 6.42 10.81
N VAL A 332 -17.70 6.02 11.56
CA VAL A 332 -17.72 4.73 12.25
C VAL A 332 -17.92 3.63 11.23
N THR A 333 -17.02 2.64 11.22
CA THR A 333 -17.04 1.57 10.22
C THR A 333 -17.95 0.40 10.59
N GLY A 334 -18.43 0.33 11.84
CA GLY A 334 -19.21 -0.79 12.38
C GLY A 334 -18.39 -2.07 12.63
N HIS A 335 -17.12 -2.08 12.24
CA HIS A 335 -16.22 -3.22 12.35
C HIS A 335 -14.88 -2.82 12.96
N ARG A 336 -14.12 -3.80 13.46
CA ARG A 336 -12.74 -3.55 13.88
C ARG A 336 -11.82 -3.59 12.65
N VAL A 337 -11.37 -2.43 12.18
CA VAL A 337 -10.45 -2.26 11.05
C VAL A 337 -9.04 -2.72 11.42
N THR A 338 -8.41 -3.43 10.49
CA THR A 338 -7.05 -3.98 10.65
C THR A 338 -6.06 -3.47 9.63
N CYS A 339 -6.53 -3.09 8.44
CA CYS A 339 -5.75 -2.52 7.34
C CYS A 339 -6.68 -1.72 6.41
N CYS A 340 -6.11 -0.84 5.60
CA CYS A 340 -6.82 -0.12 4.56
C CYS A 340 -5.96 0.03 3.30
N VAL A 341 -6.60 0.24 2.16
CA VAL A 341 -5.96 0.61 0.90
C VAL A 341 -6.84 1.61 0.16
N VAL A 342 -6.21 2.53 -0.56
CA VAL A 342 -6.89 3.48 -1.43
C VAL A 342 -6.68 3.06 -2.88
N VAL A 343 -7.75 3.03 -3.66
CA VAL A 343 -7.66 2.87 -5.11
C VAL A 343 -7.21 4.19 -5.72
N ARG A 344 -6.04 4.17 -6.33
CA ARG A 344 -5.45 5.31 -7.06
C ARG A 344 -5.87 5.29 -8.53
#